data_AF-A0A914ZRK3-F1
#
_entry.id   AF-A0A914ZRK3-F1
#
_cell.length_a   1.000
_cell.length_b   1.000
_cell.length_c   1.000
_cell.angle_alpha   90.00
_cell.angle_beta   90.00
_cell.angle_gamma   90.00
#
_symmetry.space_group_name_H-M   'P 1'
#
loop_
_entity.id
_entity.type
_entity.pdbx_description
1 polymer ?
#
loop_
_entity_poly.entity_id
_entity_poly.type
_entity_poly.pdbx_seq_one_letter_code
_entity_poly.pdbx_strand_id
1 'polypeptide(L)'
;LAEMEKSLGQFGAVSGSTTFPTQCTVELQDSASIYTETRLLLTTFDVDGKRRNSGGDPVKAEIRRGKVSAEQFCDTAVESISAVIKDNENGTYSILFRVREPGEYSARVTIFGRAVKSNPFLVSVSAHHSPKWQFGSLGSNTSQLNQPVKICQDPKDTCIYLIRETIA
;
A
#
# COMPACT_ATOMS: atom_id res chain seq x y z
N LEU A 1 26.31 34.67 13.48
CA LEU A 1 24.85 34.42 13.58
C LEU A 1 24.34 33.66 12.34
N ALA A 2 24.49 34.21 11.13
CA ALA A 2 24.05 33.53 9.90
C ALA A 2 24.69 32.15 9.64
N GLU A 3 25.97 31.94 9.97
CA GLU A 3 26.62 30.61 9.88
C GLU A 3 26.12 29.61 10.92
N MET A 4 25.75 30.08 12.12
CA MET A 4 25.13 29.25 13.15
C MET A 4 23.72 28.83 12.72
N GLU A 5 22.92 29.74 12.16
CA GLU A 5 21.58 29.44 11.65
C GLU A 5 21.63 28.46 10.46
N LYS A 6 22.60 28.63 9.55
CA LYS A 6 22.84 27.69 8.44
C LYS A 6 23.25 26.31 8.94
N SER A 7 24.10 26.26 9.97
CA SER A 7 24.52 25.01 10.60
C SER A 7 23.37 24.34 11.35
N LEU A 8 22.52 25.11 12.03
CA LEU A 8 21.33 24.60 12.73
C LEU A 8 20.27 24.08 11.76
N GLY A 9 20.17 24.63 10.54
CA GLY A 9 19.35 24.10 9.47
C GLY A 9 19.90 22.81 8.83
N GLN A 10 21.21 22.55 8.96
CA GLN A 10 21.86 21.31 8.50
C GLN A 10 21.87 20.22 9.58
N PHE A 11 21.90 20.60 10.86
CA PHE A 11 21.65 19.69 11.98
C PHE A 11 20.16 19.39 12.01
N GLY A 12 19.75 18.31 11.33
CA GLY A 12 18.36 17.90 11.23
C GLY A 12 17.61 17.99 12.57
N ALA A 13 16.34 18.41 12.49
CA ALA A 13 15.50 18.55 13.67
C ALA A 13 15.29 17.19 14.35
N VAL A 14 15.57 17.11 15.65
CA VAL A 14 15.13 15.98 16.48
C VAL A 14 13.64 16.18 16.75
N SER A 15 12.80 15.62 15.88
CA SER A 15 11.36 15.60 16.10
C SER A 15 11.01 14.39 16.97
N GLY A 16 10.53 14.64 18.18
CA GLY A 16 9.99 13.60 19.04
C GLY A 16 8.64 13.14 18.50
N SER A 17 8.50 11.85 18.20
CA SER A 17 7.21 11.30 17.80
C SER A 17 6.31 11.09 19.01
N THR A 18 5.04 11.46 18.87
CA THR A 18 3.97 11.13 19.81
C THR A 18 3.17 9.92 19.37
N THR A 19 3.61 9.20 18.32
CA THR A 19 2.90 8.04 17.79
C THR A 19 2.85 6.92 18.81
N PHE A 20 1.65 6.40 19.05
CA PHE A 20 1.38 5.32 19.99
C PHE A 20 0.99 4.04 19.23
N PRO A 21 1.92 3.07 19.07
CA PRO A 21 1.77 1.97 18.12
C PRO A 21 0.50 1.13 18.33
N THR A 22 0.07 0.93 19.58
CA THR A 22 -1.11 0.11 19.90
C THR A 22 -2.44 0.78 19.58
N GLN A 23 -2.45 2.07 19.18
CA GLN A 23 -3.63 2.74 18.62
C GLN A 23 -3.58 2.81 17.09
N CYS A 24 -2.42 2.56 16.49
CA CYS A 24 -2.25 2.54 15.04
C CYS A 24 -3.03 1.40 14.38
N THR A 25 -3.57 1.68 13.20
CA THR A 25 -4.37 0.74 12.41
C THR A 25 -3.73 0.47 11.07
N VAL A 26 -3.89 -0.76 10.57
CA VAL A 26 -3.45 -1.17 9.22
C VAL A 26 -4.67 -1.66 8.46
N GLU A 27 -4.82 -1.16 7.24
CA GLU A 27 -5.95 -1.49 6.37
C GLU A 27 -5.46 -1.85 4.97
N LEU A 28 -6.16 -2.76 4.31
CA LEU A 28 -5.90 -3.13 2.91
C LEU A 28 -6.65 -2.14 2.00
N GLN A 29 -5.96 -1.40 1.13
CA GLN A 29 -6.61 -0.41 0.27
C GLN A 29 -7.41 -1.02 -0.89
N ASP A 30 -6.91 -2.10 -1.47
CA ASP A 30 -7.43 -2.72 -2.68
C ASP A 30 -7.39 -4.26 -2.56
N SER A 31 -8.14 -4.96 -3.42
CA SER A 31 -8.05 -6.43 -3.50
C SER A 31 -6.60 -6.87 -3.80
N ALA A 32 -6.09 -7.80 -2.99
CA ALA A 32 -4.75 -8.34 -3.18
C ALA A 32 -4.80 -9.50 -4.19
N SER A 33 -3.98 -9.41 -5.24
CA SER A 33 -3.87 -10.45 -6.27
C SER A 33 -2.40 -10.76 -6.57
N ILE A 34 -2.12 -12.00 -6.98
CA ILE A 34 -0.77 -12.40 -7.40
C ILE A 34 -0.21 -11.48 -8.49
N TYR A 35 1.10 -11.27 -8.51
CA TYR A 35 1.83 -10.41 -9.46
C TYR A 35 1.44 -8.92 -9.48
N THR A 36 0.43 -8.51 -8.72
CA THR A 36 0.06 -7.10 -8.55
C THR A 36 0.63 -6.54 -7.25
N GLU A 37 0.80 -5.22 -7.21
CA GLU A 37 1.25 -4.53 -6.01
C GLU A 37 0.11 -4.43 -5.00
N THR A 38 0.26 -5.15 -3.89
CA THR A 38 -0.66 -5.06 -2.76
C THR A 38 -0.28 -3.88 -1.89
N ARG A 39 -1.26 -3.09 -1.48
CA ARG A 39 -1.06 -1.84 -0.73
C ARG A 39 -1.77 -1.90 0.62
N LEU A 40 -1.00 -1.85 1.70
CA LEU A 40 -1.53 -1.64 3.05
C LEU A 40 -1.31 -0.18 3.45
N LEU A 41 -2.32 0.42 4.05
CA LEU A 41 -2.28 1.76 4.61
C LEU A 41 -2.16 1.65 6.12
N LEU A 42 -1.02 2.07 6.67
CA LEU A 42 -0.82 2.29 8.09
C LEU A 42 -1.26 3.70 8.45
N THR A 43 -2.23 3.84 9.36
CA THR A 43 -2.63 5.12 9.92
C THR A 43 -2.09 5.25 11.34
N THR A 44 -1.36 6.33 11.61
CA THR A 44 -0.74 6.57 12.92
C THR A 44 -1.58 7.47 13.80
N PHE A 45 -1.61 7.14 15.09
CA PHE A 45 -2.37 7.84 16.12
C PHE A 45 -1.47 8.12 17.34
N ASP A 46 -1.80 9.16 18.09
CA ASP A 46 -1.16 9.44 19.37
C ASP A 46 -1.82 8.68 20.54
N VAL A 47 -1.35 8.96 21.77
CA VAL A 47 -1.86 8.34 23.00
C VAL A 47 -3.33 8.65 23.26
N ASP A 48 -3.80 9.82 22.82
CA ASP A 48 -5.19 10.27 22.96
C ASP A 48 -6.09 9.71 21.85
N GLY A 49 -5.53 8.92 20.92
CA GLY A 49 -6.25 8.34 19.79
C GLY A 49 -6.52 9.34 18.67
N LYS A 50 -5.85 10.49 18.66
CA LYS A 50 -5.95 11.47 17.58
C LYS A 50 -4.98 11.12 16.46
N ARG A 51 -5.47 11.25 15.22
CA ARG A 51 -4.67 10.96 14.02
C ARG A 51 -3.50 11.94 13.92
N ARG A 52 -2.31 11.40 13.69
CA ARG A 52 -1.11 12.19 13.42
C ARG A 52 -1.22 12.85 12.04
N ASN A 53 -0.62 14.02 11.91
CA ASN A 53 -0.59 14.80 10.67
C ASN A 53 0.84 15.01 10.13
N SER A 54 1.83 14.33 10.72
CA SER A 54 3.22 14.33 10.27
C SER A 54 3.75 12.90 10.23
N GLY A 55 4.67 12.65 9.32
CA GLY A 55 5.42 11.39 9.23
C GLY A 55 6.70 11.40 10.08
N GLY A 56 7.68 10.61 9.65
CA GLY A 56 9.02 10.51 10.24
C GLY A 56 9.21 9.37 11.24
N ASP A 57 8.21 8.52 11.45
CA ASP A 57 8.34 7.37 12.36
C ASP A 57 9.12 6.22 11.71
N PRO A 58 9.97 5.51 12.48
CA PRO A 58 10.65 4.32 12.00
C PRO A 58 9.66 3.15 11.96
N VAL A 59 9.00 3.00 10.81
CA VAL A 59 8.09 1.90 10.51
C VAL A 59 8.86 0.74 9.88
N LYS A 60 8.58 -0.48 10.34
CA LYS A 60 9.06 -1.73 9.72
C LYS A 60 7.89 -2.66 9.44
N ALA A 61 7.96 -3.37 8.32
CA ALA A 61 6.96 -4.33 7.89
C ALA A 61 7.64 -5.64 7.49
N GLU A 62 7.17 -6.75 8.05
CA GLU A 62 7.63 -8.10 7.74
C GLU A 62 6.43 -8.90 7.23
N ILE A 63 6.50 -9.41 6.00
CA ILE A 63 5.40 -10.14 5.37
C ILE A 63 5.80 -11.61 5.24
N ARG A 64 4.94 -12.53 5.67
CA ARG A 64 5.17 -13.98 5.60
C ARG A 64 3.97 -14.70 4.99
N ARG A 65 4.21 -15.81 4.30
CA ARG A 65 3.15 -16.68 3.81
C ARG A 65 2.56 -17.51 4.95
N GLY A 66 1.25 -17.71 4.92
CA GLY A 66 0.49 -18.47 5.90
C GLY A 66 -0.09 -17.60 7.01
N LYS A 67 -0.89 -18.25 7.88
CA LYS A 67 -1.39 -17.65 9.12
C LYS A 67 -0.34 -17.86 10.19
N VAL A 68 0.47 -16.83 10.42
CA VAL A 68 1.58 -16.86 11.39
C VAL A 68 1.07 -16.19 12.66
N SER A 69 1.22 -16.83 13.82
CA SER A 69 0.91 -16.19 15.10
C SER A 69 1.98 -15.14 15.46
N ALA A 70 1.66 -14.21 16.36
CA ALA A 70 2.61 -13.17 16.78
C ALA A 70 3.94 -13.74 17.32
N GLU A 71 3.88 -14.93 17.94
CA GLU A 71 5.02 -15.64 18.51
C GLU A 71 5.91 -16.25 17.43
N GLN A 72 5.33 -16.77 16.34
CA GLN A 72 6.07 -17.41 15.25
C GLN A 72 6.83 -16.42 14.36
N PHE A 73 6.57 -15.11 14.49
CA PHE A 73 7.38 -14.08 13.82
C PHE A 73 8.80 -13.95 14.38
N CYS A 74 9.10 -14.52 15.56
CA CYS A 74 10.44 -14.50 16.15
C CYS A 74 11.40 -15.51 15.49
N ASP A 75 10.87 -16.52 14.79
CA ASP A 75 11.69 -17.52 14.12
C ASP A 75 12.23 -16.94 12.80
N THR A 76 13.54 -16.76 12.72
CA THR A 76 14.24 -16.07 11.61
C THR A 76 14.44 -17.00 10.40
N ALA A 77 14.11 -18.29 10.52
CA ALA A 77 14.31 -19.28 9.46
C ALA A 77 13.29 -19.21 8.30
N VAL A 78 12.22 -18.42 8.43
CA VAL A 78 11.16 -18.33 7.42
C VAL A 78 11.43 -17.17 6.46
N GLU A 79 11.43 -17.45 5.16
CA GLU A 79 11.56 -16.44 4.10
C GLU A 79 10.51 -15.32 4.26
N SER A 80 11.00 -14.09 4.34
CA SER A 80 10.16 -12.89 4.37
C SER A 80 10.04 -12.30 2.97
N ILE A 81 8.84 -11.81 2.65
CA ILE A 81 8.58 -11.11 1.40
C ILE A 81 9.02 -9.66 1.55
N SER A 82 9.81 -9.18 0.59
CA SER A 82 10.27 -7.80 0.54
C SER A 82 9.08 -6.84 0.45
N ALA A 83 9.02 -5.88 1.36
CA ALA A 83 8.04 -4.81 1.36
C ALA A 83 8.74 -3.45 1.27
N VAL A 84 8.15 -2.53 0.51
CA VAL A 84 8.58 -1.12 0.41
C VAL A 84 7.65 -0.28 1.26
N ILE A 85 8.21 0.57 2.11
CA ILE A 85 7.44 1.48 2.96
C ILE A 85 7.65 2.89 2.44
N LYS A 86 6.55 3.58 2.15
CA LYS A 86 6.55 4.99 1.75
C LYS A 86 5.85 5.82 2.81
N ASP A 87 6.55 6.79 3.37
CA ASP A 87 5.95 7.82 4.21
C ASP A 87 5.19 8.83 3.33
N ASN A 88 3.94 9.10 3.66
CA ASN A 88 3.12 10.10 2.96
C ASN A 88 3.16 11.47 3.65
N GLU A 89 3.98 11.63 4.69
CA GLU A 89 4.22 12.86 5.46
C GLU A 89 2.97 13.46 6.13
N ASN A 90 1.87 12.72 6.14
CA ASN A 90 0.56 13.14 6.66
C ASN A 90 0.06 12.24 7.80
N GLY A 91 0.98 11.54 8.47
CA GLY A 91 0.69 10.54 9.49
C GLY A 91 0.21 9.19 8.95
N THR A 92 0.37 8.94 7.65
CA THR A 92 0.10 7.62 7.05
C THR A 92 1.31 7.10 6.29
N TYR A 93 1.43 5.77 6.25
CA TYR A 93 2.50 5.07 5.56
C TYR A 93 1.90 4.03 4.62
N SER A 94 2.39 3.99 3.38
CA SER A 94 1.99 3.01 2.38
C SER A 94 2.99 1.86 2.39
N ILE A 95 2.53 0.65 2.72
CA ILE A 95 3.34 -0.57 2.73
C ILE A 95 2.97 -1.36 1.46
N LEU A 96 3.95 -1.52 0.57
CA LEU A 96 3.78 -2.08 -0.76
C LEU A 96 4.53 -3.41 -0.85
N PHE A 97 3.87 -4.48 -1.28
CA PHE A 97 4.53 -5.77 -1.51
C PHE A 97 3.90 -6.51 -2.68
N ARG A 98 4.63 -7.49 -3.22
CA ARG A 98 4.19 -8.33 -4.35
C ARG A 98 4.43 -9.80 -4.02
N VAL A 99 3.45 -10.64 -4.35
CA VAL A 99 3.53 -12.09 -4.13
C VAL A 99 3.22 -12.83 -5.43
N ARG A 100 3.75 -14.05 -5.57
CA ARG A 100 3.63 -14.87 -6.79
C ARG A 100 2.60 -15.98 -6.67
N GLU A 101 2.27 -16.39 -5.45
CA GLU A 101 1.36 -17.49 -5.18
C GLU A 101 0.13 -16.99 -4.43
N PRO A 102 -1.07 -17.52 -4.74
CA PRO A 102 -2.27 -17.19 -4.00
C PRO A 102 -2.24 -17.82 -2.61
N GLY A 103 -3.02 -17.27 -1.70
CA GLY A 103 -3.19 -17.79 -0.35
C GLY A 103 -3.21 -16.70 0.72
N GLU A 104 -3.15 -17.14 1.97
CA GLU A 104 -3.12 -16.26 3.14
C GLU A 104 -1.70 -15.79 3.44
N TYR A 105 -1.55 -14.52 3.76
CA TYR A 105 -0.29 -13.90 4.16
C TYR A 105 -0.49 -13.13 5.47
N SER A 106 0.53 -13.13 6.31
CA SER A 106 0.55 -12.40 7.58
C SER A 106 1.53 -11.23 7.47
N ALA A 107 1.04 -10.03 7.72
CA ALA A 107 1.81 -8.79 7.71
C ALA A 107 2.05 -8.31 9.14
N ARG A 108 3.30 -8.28 9.57
CA ARG A 108 3.72 -7.74 10.86
C ARG A 108 4.26 -6.34 10.70
N VAL A 109 3.55 -5.38 11.27
CA VAL A 109 3.93 -3.96 11.23
C VAL A 109 4.35 -3.51 12.62
N THR A 110 5.51 -2.87 12.70
CA THR A 110 6.06 -2.33 13.95
C THR A 110 6.48 -0.87 13.77
N ILE A 111 6.31 -0.08 14.82
CA ILE A 111 6.73 1.31 14.90
C ILE A 111 7.58 1.44 16.17
N PHE A 112 8.79 1.99 16.06
CA PHE A 112 9.77 1.99 17.17
C PHE A 112 10.04 0.59 17.74
N GLY A 113 9.98 -0.45 16.91
CA GLY A 113 10.13 -1.85 17.32
C GLY A 113 8.94 -2.45 18.09
N ARG A 114 7.86 -1.68 18.30
CA ARG A 114 6.63 -2.16 18.96
C ARG A 114 5.58 -2.51 17.92
N ALA A 115 4.87 -3.60 18.14
CA ALA A 115 3.77 -4.04 17.29
C ALA A 115 2.60 -3.05 17.30
N VAL A 116 1.96 -2.86 16.15
CA VAL A 116 0.70 -2.13 16.06
C VAL A 116 -0.49 -2.98 16.51
N LYS A 117 -1.65 -2.36 16.73
CA LYS A 117 -2.86 -3.03 17.26
C LYS A 117 -3.29 -4.25 16.45
N SER A 118 -3.25 -4.14 15.13
CA SER A 118 -3.76 -5.15 14.19
C SER A 118 -2.72 -6.20 13.79
N ASN A 119 -1.75 -6.47 14.67
CA ASN A 119 -0.64 -7.36 14.39
C ASN A 119 -0.88 -8.80 14.89
N PRO A 120 -0.69 -9.85 14.07
CA PRO A 120 -0.42 -9.83 12.63
C PRO A 120 -1.68 -9.52 11.81
N PHE A 121 -1.50 -8.73 10.76
CA PHE A 121 -2.58 -8.38 9.84
C PHE A 121 -2.68 -9.45 8.75
N LEU A 122 -3.82 -10.14 8.66
CA LEU A 122 -4.04 -11.18 7.65
C LEU A 122 -4.46 -10.58 6.32
N VAL A 123 -3.78 -10.96 5.25
CA VAL A 123 -4.05 -10.57 3.86
C VAL A 123 -4.34 -11.81 3.04
N SER A 124 -5.56 -11.92 2.52
CA SER A 124 -5.93 -12.97 1.59
C SER A 124 -5.62 -12.54 0.16
N VAL A 125 -4.73 -13.27 -0.52
CA VAL A 125 -4.30 -12.96 -1.89
C VAL A 125 -4.93 -13.94 -2.87
N SER A 126 -5.65 -13.37 -3.85
CA SER A 126 -6.34 -14.12 -4.89
C SER A 126 -5.43 -14.43 -6.10
N ALA A 127 -5.71 -15.55 -6.78
CA ALA A 127 -5.16 -15.82 -8.11
C ALA A 127 -5.91 -15.02 -9.20
N HIS A 128 -7.15 -14.64 -8.93
CA HIS A 128 -8.02 -13.93 -9.87
C HIS A 128 -7.78 -12.43 -9.79
N HIS A 129 -7.43 -11.82 -10.93
CA HIS A 129 -7.39 -10.37 -11.08
C HIS A 129 -8.81 -9.85 -11.32
N SER A 130 -9.41 -9.27 -10.29
CA SER A 130 -10.71 -8.62 -10.43
C SER A 130 -10.54 -7.26 -11.12
N PRO A 131 -11.06 -7.07 -12.36
CA PRO A 131 -10.98 -5.78 -13.01
C PRO A 131 -11.78 -4.76 -12.20
N LYS A 132 -11.17 -3.61 -11.89
CA LYS A 132 -11.87 -2.51 -11.22
C LYS A 132 -12.98 -1.93 -12.11
N TRP A 133 -12.76 -1.97 -13.41
CA TRP A 133 -13.70 -1.52 -14.42
C TRP A 133 -13.49 -2.26 -15.73
N GLN A 134 -14.56 -2.42 -16.49
CA GLN A 134 -14.58 -3.06 -17.80
C GLN A 134 -15.44 -2.23 -18.75
N PHE A 135 -15.02 -2.11 -20.00
CA PHE A 135 -15.77 -1.40 -21.02
C PHE A 135 -16.30 -2.34 -22.09
N GLY A 136 -17.59 -2.20 -22.34
CA GLY A 136 -18.25 -2.77 -23.50
C GLY A 136 -18.61 -4.24 -23.40
N SER A 137 -19.35 -4.68 -24.41
CA SER A 137 -19.80 -6.06 -24.58
C SER A 137 -19.86 -6.38 -26.08
N LEU A 138 -19.96 -7.66 -26.42
CA LEU A 138 -20.07 -8.07 -27.83
C LEU A 138 -21.35 -7.49 -28.44
N GLY A 139 -21.22 -6.79 -29.58
CA GLY A 139 -22.36 -6.29 -30.35
C GLY A 139 -22.10 -4.98 -31.09
N SER A 140 -23.15 -4.43 -31.70
CA SER A 140 -23.06 -3.27 -32.61
C SER A 140 -23.70 -2.00 -32.03
N ASN A 141 -24.27 -2.05 -30.82
CA ASN A 141 -24.89 -0.88 -30.20
C ASN A 141 -23.86 0.09 -29.58
N THR A 142 -24.35 1.17 -28.99
CA THR A 142 -23.54 2.10 -28.19
C THR A 142 -22.78 1.35 -27.10
N SER A 143 -21.49 1.66 -26.95
CA SER A 143 -20.56 0.98 -26.04
C SER A 143 -20.31 -0.52 -26.29
N GLN A 144 -20.91 -1.15 -27.32
CA GLN A 144 -20.60 -2.53 -27.71
C GLN A 144 -19.51 -2.61 -28.77
N LEU A 145 -18.73 -3.68 -28.77
CA LEU A 145 -17.60 -3.90 -29.68
C LEU A 145 -17.85 -5.19 -30.47
N ASN A 146 -17.81 -5.11 -31.80
CA ASN A 146 -17.97 -6.26 -32.71
C ASN A 146 -16.72 -6.53 -33.57
N GLN A 147 -15.67 -5.74 -33.37
CA GLN A 147 -14.38 -5.83 -34.04
C GLN A 147 -13.28 -5.29 -33.13
N PRO A 148 -11.99 -5.60 -33.39
CA PRO A 148 -10.88 -4.97 -32.70
C PRO A 148 -10.94 -3.43 -32.76
N VAL A 149 -10.59 -2.77 -31.66
CA VAL A 149 -10.57 -1.29 -31.56
C VAL A 149 -9.21 -0.81 -31.07
N LYS A 150 -8.88 0.44 -31.42
CA LYS A 150 -7.68 1.10 -30.91
C LYS A 150 -8.03 1.81 -29.59
N ILE A 151 -7.15 1.71 -28.61
CA ILE A 151 -7.28 2.37 -27.31
C ILE A 151 -6.16 3.41 -27.21
N CYS A 152 -6.50 4.64 -26.83
CA CYS A 152 -5.51 5.61 -26.39
C CYS A 152 -5.97 6.30 -25.11
N GLN A 153 -5.00 6.71 -24.30
CA GLN A 153 -5.23 7.42 -23.05
C GLN A 153 -4.69 8.84 -23.19
N ASP A 154 -5.37 9.81 -22.60
CA ASP A 154 -4.85 11.17 -22.56
C ASP A 154 -3.59 11.26 -21.67
N PRO A 155 -2.69 12.23 -21.90
CA PRO A 155 -1.49 12.38 -21.06
C PRO A 155 -1.77 12.74 -19.60
N LYS A 156 -3.00 13.10 -19.24
CA LYS A 156 -3.40 13.44 -17.87
C LYS A 156 -4.09 12.28 -17.15
N ASP A 157 -4.19 11.12 -17.77
CA ASP A 157 -4.86 9.91 -17.26
C ASP A 157 -6.33 10.11 -16.86
N THR A 158 -7.00 11.12 -17.43
CA THR A 158 -8.41 11.45 -17.13
C THR A 158 -9.40 10.79 -18.07
N CYS A 159 -9.00 10.45 -19.29
CA CYS A 159 -9.87 9.95 -20.35
C CYS A 159 -9.22 8.80 -21.11
N ILE A 160 -9.99 7.73 -21.30
CA ILE A 160 -9.65 6.63 -22.21
C ILE A 160 -10.52 6.76 -23.46
N TYR A 161 -9.89 6.89 -24.62
CA TYR A 161 -10.55 6.96 -25.91
C TYR A 161 -10.54 5.60 -26.59
N LEU A 162 -11.69 5.24 -27.15
CA LEU A 162 -11.89 4.02 -27.92
C LEU A 162 -12.19 4.40 -29.36
N ILE A 163 -11.23 4.16 -30.25
CA ILE A 163 -11.30 4.55 -31.65
C ILE A 163 -11.75 3.33 -32.46
N ARG A 164 -12.90 3.47 -33.13
CA ARG A 164 -13.47 2.48 -34.03
C ARG A 164 -13.17 2.90 -35.47
N GLU A 165 -12.59 2.00 -36.25
CA GLU A 165 -12.52 2.18 -37.70
C GLU A 165 -13.81 1.65 -38.31
N THR A 166 -14.58 2.54 -38.93
CA THR A 166 -15.73 2.14 -39.74
C THR A 166 -15.23 1.95 -41.16
N ILE A 167 -15.17 0.72 -41.65
CA ILE A 167 -14.96 0.46 -43.08
C ILE A 167 -16.28 0.81 -43.76
N ALA A 168 -16.25 1.82 -44.63
CA ALA A 168 -17.38 2.24 -45.46
C ALA A 168 -17.57 1.29 -46.65
#